data_AF-A0A6P8IAJ9-F1
#
_entry.id   AF-A0A6P8IAJ9-F1
#
_cell.length_a   1.000
_cell.length_b   1.000
_cell.length_c   1.000
_cell.angle_alpha   90.00
_cell.angle_beta   90.00
_cell.angle_gamma   90.00
#
_symmetry.space_group_name_H-M   'P 1'
#
loop_
_entity.id
_entity.type
_entity.pdbx_description
1 polymer ?
#
loop_
_entity_poly.entity_id
_entity_poly.type
_entity_poly.pdbx_seq_one_letter_code
_entity_poly.pdbx_strand_id
1 'polypeptide(L)'
;MADEVSVSQSDKTVLESIFSPFLPLGTADDNDEIQESSQERDVNSERAKEYERSGVEKAESGGLDEALECFNRAIEVAPSRASGYNNRAQLWRLKGDIKNAMNDLNKAIELDDHGSAAAQAHTQRGLIHKLQGDDEQALLDFQAGAKLGNKFAKSMAIQCNPYAAMCNKMLAEAIGKLQEYNPE
;
A
#
# COMPACT_ATOMS: atom_id res chain seq x y z
N MET A 1 -4.92 54.32 -38.74
CA MET A 1 -3.82 53.44 -38.29
C MET A 1 -3.95 53.38 -36.78
N ALA A 2 -4.22 52.20 -36.22
CA ALA A 2 -4.52 52.05 -34.79
C ALA A 2 -3.22 52.10 -33.98
N ASP A 3 -3.19 52.98 -32.98
CA ASP A 3 -2.09 53.13 -32.03
C ASP A 3 -2.02 51.90 -31.11
N GLU A 4 -0.89 51.20 -31.10
CA GLU A 4 -0.57 50.18 -30.11
C GLU A 4 -0.35 50.86 -28.75
N VAL A 5 -1.32 50.70 -27.85
CA VAL A 5 -1.19 51.13 -26.46
C VAL A 5 -0.15 50.24 -25.77
N SER A 6 1.07 50.78 -25.62
CA SER A 6 2.14 50.15 -24.86
C SER A 6 1.77 50.12 -23.37
N VAL A 7 1.39 48.93 -22.88
CA VAL A 7 1.04 48.70 -21.47
C VAL A 7 2.29 48.86 -20.61
N SER A 8 2.24 49.73 -19.61
CA SER A 8 3.39 50.02 -18.75
C SER A 8 3.79 48.79 -17.93
N GLN A 9 5.04 48.74 -17.49
CA GLN A 9 5.56 47.60 -16.74
C GLN A 9 4.81 47.39 -15.40
N SER A 10 4.35 48.48 -14.78
CA SER A 10 3.47 48.41 -13.60
C SER A 10 2.10 47.81 -13.91
N ASP A 11 1.53 48.13 -15.07
CA ASP A 11 0.21 47.60 -15.47
C ASP A 11 0.29 46.09 -15.75
N LYS A 12 1.40 45.62 -16.30
CA LYS A 12 1.66 44.17 -16.49
C LYS A 12 1.73 43.44 -15.15
N THR A 13 2.46 43.97 -14.18
CA THR A 13 2.57 43.37 -12.84
C THR A 13 1.22 43.32 -12.11
N VAL A 14 0.39 44.35 -12.27
CA VAL A 14 -0.97 44.37 -11.71
C VAL A 14 -1.85 43.32 -12.38
N LEU A 15 -1.81 43.21 -13.71
CA LEU A 15 -2.55 42.18 -14.44
C LEU A 15 -2.10 40.76 -14.04
N GLU A 16 -0.80 40.51 -13.92
CA GLU A 16 -0.25 39.23 -13.47
C GLU A 16 -0.70 38.86 -12.05
N SER A 17 -0.79 39.85 -11.16
CA SER A 17 -1.31 39.63 -9.79
C SER A 17 -2.80 39.30 -9.76
N ILE A 18 -3.59 39.85 -10.69
CA ILE A 18 -5.03 39.58 -10.83
C ILE A 18 -5.27 38.17 -11.41
N PHE A 19 -4.48 37.77 -12.41
CA PHE A 19 -4.65 36.48 -13.08
C PHE A 19 -3.89 35.32 -12.41
N SER A 20 -2.96 35.58 -11.49
CA SER A 20 -2.18 34.56 -10.77
C SER A 20 -2.07 34.86 -9.26
N PRO A 21 -3.17 34.79 -8.50
CA PRO A 21 -3.24 35.22 -7.09
C PRO A 21 -2.48 34.33 -6.10
N PHE A 22 -1.91 33.20 -6.54
CA PHE A 22 -1.13 32.28 -5.72
C PHE A 22 0.37 32.28 -6.04
N LEU A 23 0.82 33.17 -6.94
CA LEU A 23 2.25 33.36 -7.18
C LEU A 23 2.85 34.11 -5.98
N PRO A 24 3.92 33.60 -5.33
CA PRO A 24 4.55 34.31 -4.22
C PRO A 24 5.11 35.65 -4.69
N LEU A 25 4.74 36.75 -4.03
CA LEU A 25 5.26 38.08 -4.34
C LEU A 25 6.65 38.28 -3.73
N GLY A 26 7.66 38.40 -4.60
CA GLY A 26 9.06 38.78 -4.29
C GLY A 26 10.03 37.63 -4.56
N THR A 27 11.16 37.79 -5.24
CA THR A 27 11.90 38.95 -5.74
C THR A 27 12.52 38.60 -7.09
N ALA A 28 12.73 39.59 -7.95
CA ALA A 28 13.43 39.47 -9.22
C ALA A 28 14.93 39.22 -8.99
N ASP A 29 15.29 38.00 -8.63
CA ASP A 29 16.55 37.31 -8.89
C ASP A 29 16.36 35.91 -8.29
N ASP A 30 16.02 34.94 -9.13
CA ASP A 30 16.36 33.53 -8.96
C ASP A 30 15.83 32.77 -10.19
N ASN A 31 16.79 32.28 -10.98
CA ASN A 31 16.61 31.32 -12.06
C ASN A 31 15.83 30.09 -11.58
N ASP A 32 14.86 29.66 -12.37
CA ASP A 32 14.47 28.27 -12.61
C ASP A 32 14.73 27.26 -11.47
N GLU A 33 13.98 27.34 -10.38
CA GLU A 33 13.74 26.20 -9.51
C GLU A 33 12.26 26.24 -9.11
N ILE A 34 11.63 25.07 -8.94
CA ILE A 34 10.19 24.88 -8.64
C ILE A 34 9.30 24.67 -9.90
N GLN A 35 9.71 23.74 -10.78
CA GLN A 35 8.75 22.91 -11.51
C GLN A 35 9.21 21.46 -11.78
N GLU A 36 10.44 21.08 -11.38
CA GLU A 36 10.96 19.71 -11.55
C GLU A 36 10.43 18.72 -10.51
N SER A 37 10.27 19.11 -9.23
CA SER A 37 10.01 18.11 -8.16
C SER A 37 8.65 17.40 -8.26
N SER A 38 7.63 18.03 -8.86
CA SER A 38 6.33 17.41 -9.09
C SER A 38 6.37 16.43 -10.27
N GLN A 39 7.00 16.83 -11.37
CA GLN A 39 7.15 15.98 -12.56
C GLN A 39 8.06 14.77 -12.27
N GLU A 40 9.16 14.96 -11.54
CA GLU A 40 10.06 13.88 -11.15
C GLU A 40 9.41 12.89 -10.18
N ARG A 41 8.60 13.37 -9.23
CA ARG A 41 7.82 12.49 -8.34
C ARG A 41 6.86 11.61 -9.14
N ASP A 42 6.22 12.16 -10.16
CA ASP A 42 5.31 11.41 -11.02
C ASP A 42 6.05 10.39 -11.89
N VAL A 43 7.20 10.76 -12.48
CA VAL A 43 8.02 9.84 -13.29
C VAL A 43 8.61 8.71 -12.44
N ASN A 44 9.12 9.01 -11.24
CA ASN A 44 9.65 8.00 -10.33
C ASN A 44 8.54 7.06 -9.81
N SER A 45 7.34 7.59 -9.57
CA SER A 45 6.17 6.81 -9.19
C SER A 45 5.74 5.83 -10.29
N GLU A 46 5.72 6.27 -11.56
CA GLU A 46 5.42 5.39 -12.70
C GLU A 46 6.51 4.34 -12.91
N ARG A 47 7.79 4.74 -12.88
CA ARG A 47 8.90 3.78 -13.02
C ARG A 47 8.90 2.73 -11.91
N ALA A 48 8.55 3.11 -10.68
CA ALA A 48 8.39 2.16 -9.58
C ALA A 48 7.24 1.17 -9.84
N LYS A 49 6.10 1.62 -10.39
CA LYS A 49 5.00 0.72 -10.77
C LYS A 49 5.40 -0.27 -11.87
N GLU A 50 6.21 0.16 -12.83
CA GLU A 50 6.74 -0.72 -13.88
C GLU A 50 7.61 -1.82 -13.28
N TYR A 51 8.56 -1.45 -12.40
CA TYR A 51 9.37 -2.44 -11.69
C TYR A 51 8.53 -3.37 -10.81
N GLU A 52 7.50 -2.86 -10.12
CA GLU A 52 6.57 -3.70 -9.36
C GLU A 52 5.85 -4.71 -10.27
N ARG A 53 5.34 -4.28 -11.43
CA ARG A 53 4.67 -5.16 -12.39
C ARG A 53 5.59 -6.25 -12.90
N SER A 54 6.80 -5.88 -13.35
CA SER A 54 7.80 -6.85 -13.80
C SER A 54 8.19 -7.81 -12.68
N GLY A 55 8.34 -7.33 -11.44
CA GLY A 55 8.62 -8.18 -10.28
C GLY A 55 7.53 -9.22 -10.03
N VAL A 56 6.26 -8.83 -10.16
CA VAL A 56 5.12 -9.76 -10.04
C VAL A 56 5.15 -10.82 -11.16
N GLU A 57 5.32 -10.40 -12.41
CA GLU A 57 5.39 -11.32 -13.56
C GLU A 57 6.53 -12.35 -13.42
N LYS A 58 7.68 -11.91 -12.91
CA LYS A 58 8.83 -12.77 -12.62
C LYS A 58 8.56 -13.74 -11.47
N ALA A 59 7.92 -13.28 -10.40
CA ALA A 59 7.55 -14.13 -9.28
C ALA A 59 6.55 -15.21 -9.69
N GLU A 60 5.55 -14.87 -10.51
CA GLU A 60 4.57 -15.81 -11.08
C GLU A 60 5.23 -16.85 -12.00
N SER A 61 6.28 -16.45 -12.70
CA SER A 61 7.09 -17.34 -13.55
C SER A 61 8.09 -18.21 -12.75
N GLY A 62 8.12 -18.09 -11.42
CA GLY A 62 9.03 -18.83 -10.53
C GLY A 62 10.42 -18.21 -10.35
N GLY A 63 10.71 -17.09 -11.01
CA GLY A 63 11.97 -16.35 -10.90
C GLY A 63 12.02 -15.47 -9.65
N LEU A 64 12.10 -16.07 -8.46
CA LEU A 64 12.02 -15.34 -7.19
C LEU A 64 13.19 -14.37 -6.98
N ASP A 65 14.40 -14.68 -7.46
CA ASP A 65 15.55 -13.79 -7.31
C ASP A 65 15.46 -12.58 -8.25
N GLU A 66 15.05 -12.81 -9.50
CA GLU A 66 14.80 -11.73 -10.47
C GLU A 66 13.66 -10.80 -9.99
N ALA A 67 12.59 -11.37 -9.43
CA ALA A 67 11.51 -10.61 -8.82
C ALA A 67 12.00 -9.73 -7.65
N LEU A 68 12.92 -10.25 -6.85
CA LEU A 68 13.49 -9.51 -5.72
C LEU A 68 14.29 -8.31 -6.21
N GLU A 69 15.09 -8.47 -7.25
CA GLU A 69 15.80 -7.36 -7.89
C GLU A 69 14.83 -6.29 -8.39
N CYS A 70 13.75 -6.68 -9.07
CA CYS A 70 12.73 -5.74 -9.51
C CYS A 70 12.11 -4.96 -8.34
N PHE A 71 11.72 -5.62 -7.25
CA PHE A 71 11.15 -4.92 -6.09
C PHE A 71 12.18 -4.04 -5.37
N ASN A 72 13.45 -4.44 -5.32
CA ASN A 72 14.51 -3.58 -4.80
C ASN A 72 14.65 -2.31 -5.63
N ARG A 73 14.64 -2.42 -6.97
CA ARG A 73 14.65 -1.25 -7.86
C ARG A 73 13.41 -0.37 -7.69
N ALA A 74 12.23 -0.96 -7.52
CA ALA A 74 11.01 -0.19 -7.26
C ALA A 74 11.15 0.67 -5.99
N ILE A 75 11.70 0.08 -4.91
CA ILE A 75 11.92 0.76 -3.63
C ILE A 75 13.04 1.81 -3.72
N GLU A 76 14.13 1.54 -4.47
CA GLU A 76 15.20 2.51 -4.70
C GLU A 76 14.68 3.78 -5.39
N VAL A 77 13.78 3.61 -6.37
CA VAL A 77 13.27 4.72 -7.18
C VAL A 77 12.14 5.47 -6.48
N ALA A 78 11.31 4.77 -5.70
CA ALA A 78 10.22 5.38 -4.93
C ALA A 78 10.18 4.84 -3.49
N PRO A 79 11.09 5.30 -2.61
CA PRO A 79 11.23 4.74 -1.26
C PRO A 79 10.05 5.02 -0.33
N SER A 80 9.20 6.00 -0.66
CA SER A 80 7.96 6.32 0.06
C SER A 80 6.74 5.51 -0.40
N ARG A 81 6.90 4.65 -1.42
CA ARG A 81 5.81 3.89 -2.00
C ARG A 81 5.58 2.59 -1.23
N ALA A 82 4.55 2.56 -0.39
CA ALA A 82 4.23 1.40 0.46
C ALA A 82 3.99 0.08 -0.33
N SER A 83 3.46 0.14 -1.56
CA SER A 83 3.20 -1.06 -2.37
C SER A 83 4.45 -1.88 -2.69
N GLY A 84 5.60 -1.22 -2.92
CA GLY A 84 6.86 -1.90 -3.20
C GLY A 84 7.31 -2.80 -2.05
N TYR A 85 7.18 -2.30 -0.81
CA TYR A 85 7.49 -3.08 0.39
C TYR A 85 6.50 -4.23 0.58
N ASN A 86 5.21 -4.05 0.31
CA ASN A 86 4.22 -5.14 0.37
C ASN A 86 4.56 -6.29 -0.60
N ASN A 87 4.91 -5.95 -1.84
CA ASN A 87 5.26 -6.94 -2.85
C ASN A 87 6.54 -7.69 -2.47
N ARG A 88 7.56 -6.95 -1.98
CA ARG A 88 8.81 -7.57 -1.52
C ARG A 88 8.60 -8.45 -0.28
N ALA A 89 7.74 -8.03 0.66
CA ALA A 89 7.37 -8.85 1.81
C ALA A 89 6.72 -10.17 1.41
N GLN A 90 5.82 -10.15 0.42
CA GLN A 90 5.21 -11.37 -0.10
C GLN A 90 6.28 -12.32 -0.66
N LEU A 91 7.24 -11.78 -1.40
CA LEU A 91 8.34 -12.55 -1.95
C LEU A 91 9.24 -13.16 -0.86
N TRP A 92 9.54 -12.38 0.20
CA TRP A 92 10.26 -12.91 1.36
C TRP A 92 9.53 -14.06 2.04
N ARG A 93 8.19 -13.98 2.17
CA ARG A 93 7.37 -15.10 2.68
C ARG A 93 7.48 -16.34 1.80
N LEU A 94 7.46 -16.19 0.47
CA LEU A 94 7.63 -17.31 -0.46
C LEU A 94 9.02 -17.95 -0.34
N LYS A 95 10.05 -17.15 -0.04
CA LYS A 95 11.42 -17.61 0.25
C LYS A 95 11.61 -18.15 1.68
N GLY A 96 10.58 -18.09 2.53
CA GLY A 96 10.64 -18.50 3.94
C GLY A 96 11.34 -17.51 4.87
N ASP A 97 11.72 -16.33 4.40
CA ASP A 97 12.35 -15.29 5.21
C ASP A 97 11.29 -14.41 5.89
N ILE A 98 10.75 -14.94 6.99
CA ILE A 98 9.71 -14.24 7.75
C ILE A 98 10.22 -12.94 8.37
N LYS A 99 11.50 -12.87 8.75
CA LYS A 99 12.07 -11.67 9.39
C LYS A 99 12.06 -10.49 8.44
N ASN A 100 12.55 -10.67 7.22
CA ASN A 100 12.56 -9.61 6.22
C ASN A 100 11.15 -9.27 5.74
N ALA A 101 10.26 -10.26 5.64
CA ALA A 101 8.84 -10.00 5.37
C ALA A 101 8.21 -9.08 6.42
N MET A 102 8.39 -9.38 7.71
CA MET A 102 7.83 -8.56 8.80
C MET A 102 8.37 -7.13 8.78
N ASN A 103 9.67 -6.95 8.52
CA ASN A 103 10.27 -5.61 8.41
C ASN A 103 9.64 -4.79 7.29
N ASP A 104 9.47 -5.39 6.10
CA ASP A 104 8.87 -4.72 4.96
C ASP A 104 7.38 -4.41 5.18
N LEU A 105 6.62 -5.31 5.81
CA LEU A 105 5.22 -5.07 6.16
C LEU A 105 5.07 -3.93 7.17
N ASN A 106 5.93 -3.90 8.19
CA ASN A 106 5.96 -2.78 9.14
C ASN A 106 6.28 -1.48 8.42
N LYS A 107 7.25 -1.49 7.50
CA LYS A 107 7.60 -0.31 6.72
C LYS A 107 6.46 0.16 5.82
N ALA A 108 5.73 -0.76 5.19
CA ALA A 108 4.56 -0.44 4.39
C ALA A 108 3.47 0.26 5.23
N ILE A 109 3.22 -0.21 6.45
CA ILE A 109 2.24 0.37 7.39
C ILE A 109 2.69 1.75 7.90
N GLU A 110 4.00 1.96 8.09
CA GLU A 110 4.53 3.29 8.46
C GLU A 110 4.38 4.32 7.35
N LEU A 111 4.49 3.88 6.08
CA LEU A 111 4.44 4.76 4.91
C LEU A 111 3.00 5.06 4.46
N ASP A 112 2.09 4.10 4.67
CA ASP A 112 0.66 4.23 4.42
C ASP A 112 -0.07 3.56 5.59
N ASP A 113 -0.82 4.34 6.36
CA ASP A 113 -1.53 3.90 7.55
C ASP A 113 -3.07 3.84 7.36
N HIS A 114 -3.59 4.37 6.25
CA HIS A 114 -5.03 4.43 5.96
C HIS A 114 -5.43 3.90 4.58
N GLY A 115 -4.47 3.61 3.70
CA GLY A 115 -4.71 3.22 2.32
C GLY A 115 -4.78 1.71 2.06
N SER A 116 -4.82 1.37 0.77
CA SER A 116 -4.92 -0.02 0.33
C SER A 116 -3.64 -0.81 0.62
N ALA A 117 -2.48 -0.16 0.62
CA ALA A 117 -1.22 -0.81 0.95
C ALA A 117 -1.18 -1.14 2.44
N ALA A 118 -1.63 -0.24 3.32
CA ALA A 118 -1.81 -0.51 4.74
C ALA A 118 -2.72 -1.72 4.97
N ALA A 119 -3.86 -1.77 4.27
CA ALA A 119 -4.83 -2.84 4.39
C ALA A 119 -4.24 -4.21 3.99
N GLN A 120 -3.47 -4.25 2.90
CA GLN A 120 -2.75 -5.45 2.44
C GLN A 120 -1.63 -5.85 3.42
N ALA A 121 -0.87 -4.88 3.92
CA ALA A 121 0.24 -5.12 4.83
C ALA A 121 -0.23 -5.78 6.13
N HIS A 122 -1.24 -5.21 6.77
CA HIS A 122 -1.90 -5.82 7.94
C HIS A 122 -2.41 -7.23 7.64
N THR A 123 -3.04 -7.43 6.49
CA THR A 123 -3.54 -8.76 6.09
C THR A 123 -2.42 -9.79 5.98
N GLN A 124 -1.30 -9.44 5.34
CA GLN A 124 -0.16 -10.34 5.20
C GLN A 124 0.53 -10.59 6.55
N ARG A 125 0.64 -9.57 7.40
CA ARG A 125 1.22 -9.70 8.74
C ARG A 125 0.37 -10.61 9.63
N GLY A 126 -0.95 -10.45 9.57
CA GLY A 126 -1.90 -11.33 10.26
C GLY A 126 -1.79 -12.80 9.81
N LEU A 127 -1.56 -13.05 8.51
CA LEU A 127 -1.29 -14.40 8.01
C LEU A 127 0.03 -14.98 8.56
N ILE A 128 1.08 -14.17 8.69
CA ILE A 128 2.34 -14.61 9.29
C ILE A 128 2.12 -14.99 10.75
N HIS A 129 1.50 -14.11 11.54
CA HIS A 129 1.20 -14.38 12.96
C HIS A 129 0.35 -15.65 13.11
N LYS A 130 -0.66 -15.83 12.24
CA LYS A 130 -1.50 -17.04 12.24
C LYS A 130 -0.69 -18.31 11.98
N LEU A 131 0.25 -18.28 11.04
CA LEU A 131 1.14 -19.42 10.76
C LEU A 131 2.12 -19.70 11.90
N GLN A 132 2.48 -18.69 12.68
CA GLN A 132 3.32 -18.82 13.87
C GLN A 132 2.54 -19.26 15.12
N GLY A 133 1.21 -19.39 15.02
CA GLY A 133 0.33 -19.73 16.14
C GLY A 133 0.01 -18.56 17.07
N ASP A 134 0.38 -17.34 16.70
CA ASP A 134 0.03 -16.13 17.44
C ASP A 134 -1.34 -15.61 16.98
N ASP A 135 -2.38 -16.28 17.47
CA ASP A 135 -3.77 -16.00 17.11
C ASP A 135 -4.24 -14.62 17.59
N GLU A 136 -3.66 -14.11 18.67
CA GLU A 136 -3.99 -12.79 19.22
C GLU A 136 -3.49 -11.69 18.28
N GLN A 137 -2.21 -11.72 17.91
CA GLN A 137 -1.65 -10.74 16.98
C GLN A 137 -2.26 -10.88 15.58
N ALA A 138 -2.53 -12.11 15.14
CA ALA A 138 -3.22 -12.35 13.87
C ALA A 138 -4.60 -11.69 13.84
N LEU A 139 -5.39 -11.83 14.92
CA LEU A 139 -6.71 -11.21 15.02
C LEU A 139 -6.62 -9.69 14.97
N LEU A 140 -5.68 -9.08 15.70
CA LEU A 140 -5.47 -7.63 15.70
C LEU A 140 -5.16 -7.11 14.29
N ASP A 141 -4.26 -7.79 13.58
CA ASP A 141 -3.88 -7.44 12.21
C ASP A 141 -5.03 -7.63 11.22
N PHE A 142 -5.78 -8.73 11.30
CA PHE A 142 -6.94 -8.91 10.45
C PHE A 142 -8.05 -7.89 10.72
N GLN A 143 -8.25 -7.49 11.98
CA GLN A 143 -9.17 -6.41 12.32
C GLN A 143 -8.72 -5.06 11.74
N ALA A 144 -7.43 -4.75 11.82
CA ALA A 144 -6.86 -3.54 11.22
C ALA A 144 -7.06 -3.53 9.70
N GLY A 145 -6.67 -4.61 9.01
CA GLY A 145 -6.91 -4.74 7.56
C GLY A 145 -8.40 -4.67 7.18
N ALA A 146 -9.29 -5.24 7.99
CA ALA A 146 -10.72 -5.19 7.77
C ALA A 146 -11.31 -3.78 7.92
N LYS A 147 -10.84 -2.99 8.90
CA LYS A 147 -11.23 -1.58 9.08
C LYS A 147 -10.87 -0.74 7.86
N LEU A 148 -9.76 -1.06 7.22
CA LEU A 148 -9.29 -0.42 5.98
C LEU A 148 -9.96 -0.98 4.71
N GLY A 149 -10.95 -1.86 4.85
CA GLY A 149 -11.77 -2.36 3.74
C GLY A 149 -11.28 -3.66 3.09
N ASN A 150 -10.24 -4.32 3.62
CA ASN A 150 -9.81 -5.61 3.10
C ASN A 150 -10.83 -6.72 3.42
N LYS A 151 -11.49 -7.24 2.38
CA LYS A 151 -12.54 -8.27 2.49
C LYS A 151 -12.01 -9.61 3.03
N PHE A 152 -10.80 -9.99 2.63
CA PHE A 152 -10.17 -11.22 3.11
C PHE A 152 -9.84 -11.11 4.61
N ALA A 153 -9.24 -10.00 5.02
CA ALA A 153 -8.98 -9.71 6.43
C ALA A 153 -10.26 -9.73 7.27
N LYS A 154 -11.36 -9.17 6.76
CA LYS A 154 -12.68 -9.23 7.43
C LYS A 154 -13.14 -10.68 7.65
N SER A 155 -13.03 -11.53 6.63
CA SER A 155 -13.36 -12.96 6.76
C SER A 155 -12.47 -13.65 7.79
N MET A 156 -11.15 -13.42 7.72
CA MET A 156 -10.18 -14.00 8.63
C MET A 156 -10.39 -13.53 10.08
N ALA A 157 -10.72 -12.27 10.31
CA ALA A 157 -11.02 -11.73 11.64
C ALA A 157 -12.25 -12.42 12.25
N ILE A 158 -13.26 -12.75 11.44
CA ILE A 158 -14.43 -13.52 11.90
C ILE A 158 -14.02 -14.94 12.27
N GLN A 159 -13.19 -15.60 11.45
CA GLN A 159 -12.72 -16.97 11.73
C GLN A 159 -11.80 -17.05 12.96
N CYS A 160 -10.95 -16.04 13.16
CA CYS A 160 -10.06 -15.95 14.32
C CYS A 160 -10.79 -15.51 15.59
N ASN A 161 -12.05 -15.08 15.51
CA ASN A 161 -12.82 -14.74 16.69
C ASN A 161 -13.10 -16.01 17.52
N PRO A 162 -12.70 -16.06 18.80
CA PRO A 162 -12.85 -17.25 19.64
C PRO A 162 -14.32 -17.67 19.81
N TYR A 163 -15.26 -16.73 19.78
CA TYR A 163 -16.70 -17.04 19.82
C TYR A 163 -17.17 -17.74 18.55
N ALA A 164 -16.67 -17.34 17.37
CA ALA A 164 -17.02 -18.00 16.12
C ALA A 164 -16.46 -19.44 16.09
N ALA A 165 -15.24 -19.64 16.58
CA ALA A 165 -14.65 -20.98 16.73
C ALA A 165 -15.47 -21.87 17.68
N MET A 166 -15.92 -21.32 18.82
CA MET A 166 -16.76 -22.04 19.77
C MET A 166 -18.14 -22.40 19.18
N CYS A 167 -18.81 -21.44 18.53
CA CYS A 167 -20.09 -21.68 17.85
C CYS A 167 -19.96 -22.74 16.76
N ASN A 168 -18.93 -22.67 15.93
CA ASN A 168 -18.68 -23.67 14.88
C ASN A 168 -18.46 -25.07 15.47
N LYS A 169 -17.71 -25.17 16.58
CA LYS A 169 -17.49 -26.44 17.29
C LYS A 169 -18.80 -27.00 17.85
N MET A 170 -19.57 -26.18 18.55
CA MET A 170 -20.87 -26.59 19.12
C MET A 170 -21.85 -27.03 18.02
N LEU A 171 -21.87 -26.32 16.88
CA LEU A 171 -22.73 -26.65 15.75
C LEU A 171 -22.31 -27.98 15.10
N ALA A 172 -21.01 -28.22 14.93
CA ALA A 172 -20.49 -29.48 14.42
C ALA A 172 -20.82 -30.67 15.35
N GLU A 173 -20.66 -30.50 16.66
CA GLU A 173 -21.03 -31.52 17.65
C GLU A 173 -22.54 -31.83 17.64
N ALA A 174 -23.39 -30.81 17.49
CA ALA A 174 -24.83 -30.99 17.42
C ALA A 174 -25.25 -31.73 16.13
N ILE A 175 -24.66 -31.39 14.98
CA ILE A 175 -24.90 -32.07 13.70
C ILE A 175 -24.46 -33.54 13.76
N GLY A 176 -23.29 -33.83 14.34
CA GLY A 176 -22.81 -35.20 14.50
C GLY A 176 -23.78 -36.07 15.31
N LYS A 177 -24.29 -35.55 16.43
CA LYS A 177 -25.30 -36.25 17.24
C LYS A 177 -26.61 -36.52 16.49
N LEU A 178 -27.03 -35.60 15.63
CA LEU A 178 -28.24 -35.78 14.82
C LEU A 178 -28.05 -36.84 13.72
N GLN A 179 -26.85 -36.92 13.13
CA GLN A 179 -26.53 -37.95 12.13
C GLN A 179 -26.42 -39.35 12.75
N GLU A 180 -25.88 -39.45 13.97
CA GLU A 180 -25.81 -40.71 14.72
C GLU A 180 -27.19 -41.19 15.22
N TYR A 181 -28.14 -40.27 15.44
CA TYR A 181 -29.49 -40.55 15.95
C TYR A 181 -30.52 -40.85 14.86
N ASN A 182 -30.11 -41.13 13.61
CA ASN A 182 -31.05 -41.53 12.56
C ASN A 182 -30.98 -43.06 12.32
N PRO A 183 -31.51 -43.90 13.24
CA PRO A 183 -31.66 -45.32 12.94
C PRO A 183 -32.74 -45.49 11.86
N GLU A 184 -32.49 -46.40 10.92
CA GLU A 184 -33.38 -46.77 9.80
C GLU A 184 -34.83 -47.10 10.24
#